data_AF-A0A966JF46-F1
#
_entry.id   AF-A0A966JF46-F1
#
_cell.length_a   1.000
_cell.length_b   1.000
_cell.length_c   1.000
_cell.angle_alpha   90.00
_cell.angle_beta   90.00
_cell.angle_gamma   90.00
#
_symmetry.space_group_name_H-M   'P 1'
#
loop_
_entity.id
_entity.type
_entity.pdbx_description
1 polymer ?
#
loop_
_entity_poly.entity_id
_entity_poly.type
_entity_poly.pdbx_seq_one_letter_code
_entity_poly.pdbx_strand_id
1 'polypeptide(L)'
;IKRFSNDELRQHFIDATVPQAELIGLTIPDPNLRWNTERGSYDYGQIDWEEFNRVIAGDGPCNAERMERRVGAHNEGAWVREAAIAHAAKQAARAAEDAA
;
A
#
# COMPACT_ATOMS: atom_id res chain seq x y z
N ILE A 1 -13.51 -10.15 -3.49
CA ILE A 1 -14.82 -9.43 -3.49
C ILE A 1 -15.00 -8.80 -2.11
N LYS A 2 -15.43 -7.53 -2.03
CA LYS A 2 -15.53 -6.77 -0.76
C LYS A 2 -16.67 -7.31 0.12
N ARG A 3 -16.43 -7.43 1.44
CA ARG A 3 -17.44 -7.79 2.45
C ARG A 3 -18.00 -6.59 3.21
N PHE A 4 -17.26 -5.49 3.21
CA PHE A 4 -17.62 -4.19 3.76
C PHE A 4 -17.27 -3.12 2.72
N SER A 5 -17.99 -2.01 2.73
CA SER A 5 -17.67 -0.82 1.96
C SER A 5 -16.38 -0.17 2.46
N ASN A 6 -15.79 0.70 1.63
CA ASN A 6 -14.61 1.44 2.03
C ASN A 6 -14.90 2.39 3.21
N ASP A 7 -16.12 2.93 3.27
CA ASP A 7 -16.51 3.88 4.31
C ASP A 7 -16.74 3.18 5.65
N GLU A 8 -17.33 1.99 5.65
CA GLU A 8 -17.45 1.16 6.86
C GLU A 8 -16.07 0.80 7.43
N LEU A 9 -15.14 0.36 6.58
CA LEU A 9 -13.78 0.04 7.00
C LEU A 9 -13.04 1.28 7.52
N ARG A 10 -13.23 2.44 6.89
CA ARG A 10 -12.65 3.70 7.37
C ARG A 10 -13.20 4.09 8.73
N GLN A 11 -14.51 3.96 8.94
CA GLN A 11 -15.13 4.27 10.23
C GLN A 11 -14.58 3.36 11.33
N HIS A 12 -14.51 2.04 11.09
CA HIS A 12 -13.91 1.10 12.05
C HIS A 12 -12.45 1.43 12.37
N PHE A 13 -11.68 1.84 11.37
CA PHE A 13 -10.30 2.26 11.58
C PHE A 13 -10.22 3.52 12.47
N ILE A 14 -11.03 4.54 12.20
CA ILE A 14 -11.05 5.78 12.99
C ILE A 14 -11.45 5.45 14.44
N ASP A 15 -12.55 4.73 14.64
CA ASP A 15 -13.05 4.40 15.99
C ASP A 15 -12.03 3.61 16.82
N ALA A 16 -11.25 2.74 16.18
CA ALA A 16 -10.18 1.99 16.83
C ALA A 16 -8.91 2.82 17.08
N THR A 17 -8.59 3.77 16.20
CA THR A 17 -7.29 4.47 16.19
C THR A 17 -7.29 5.75 17.02
N VAL A 18 -8.42 6.48 17.10
CA VAL A 18 -8.48 7.72 17.90
C VAL A 18 -8.10 7.48 19.37
N PRO A 19 -8.64 6.46 20.08
CA PRO A 19 -8.24 6.18 21.46
C PRO A 19 -6.77 5.77 21.59
N GLN A 20 -6.20 5.12 20.57
CA GLN A 20 -4.78 4.75 20.56
C GLN A 20 -3.89 5.99 20.46
N ALA A 21 -4.27 6.96 19.62
CA ALA A 21 -3.56 8.24 19.50
C ALA A 21 -3.62 9.04 20.81
N GLU A 22 -4.79 9.12 21.45
CA GLU A 22 -4.97 9.76 22.76
C GLU A 22 -4.10 9.09 23.84
N LEU A 23 -4.04 7.76 23.86
CA LEU A 23 -3.24 6.99 24.81
C LEU A 23 -1.74 7.33 24.74
N ILE A 24 -1.23 7.61 23.54
CA ILE A 24 0.18 7.99 23.32
C ILE A 24 0.39 9.52 23.31
N GLY A 25 -0.64 10.31 23.65
CA GLY A 25 -0.55 11.76 23.73
C GLY A 25 -0.44 12.48 22.38
N LEU A 26 -0.88 11.84 21.29
CA LEU A 26 -0.95 12.46 19.97
C LEU A 26 -2.30 13.15 19.75
N THR A 27 -2.27 14.25 18.99
CA THR A 27 -3.46 14.94 18.50
C THR A 27 -3.65 14.63 17.01
N ILE A 28 -4.85 14.21 16.62
CA ILE A 28 -5.18 13.98 15.21
C ILE A 28 -5.48 15.34 14.56
N PRO A 29 -4.88 15.65 13.39
CA PRO A 29 -5.03 16.95 12.74
C PRO A 29 -6.36 17.05 11.97
N ASP A 30 -7.48 16.86 12.66
CA ASP A 30 -8.83 17.05 12.12
C ASP A 30 -9.66 17.87 13.12
N PRO A 31 -9.96 19.16 12.82
CA PRO A 31 -10.71 20.02 13.72
C PRO A 31 -12.18 19.60 13.90
N ASN A 32 -12.71 18.77 13.00
CA ASN A 32 -14.09 18.28 13.07
C ASN A 32 -14.20 16.93 13.79
N LEU A 33 -13.08 16.33 14.19
CA LEU A 33 -13.05 15.04 14.85
C LEU A 33 -13.69 15.12 16.24
N ARG A 34 -14.76 14.38 16.46
CA ARG A 34 -15.44 14.33 17.76
C ARG A 34 -16.18 13.02 17.98
N TRP A 35 -16.22 12.55 19.22
CA TRP A 35 -17.03 11.41 19.60
C TRP A 35 -18.52 11.75 19.51
N ASN A 36 -19.29 10.97 18.76
CA ASN A 36 -20.73 11.08 18.66
C ASN A 36 -21.39 9.99 19.52
N THR A 37 -21.98 10.38 20.65
CA THR A 37 -22.61 9.46 21.60
C THR A 37 -23.85 8.78 21.05
N GLU A 38 -24.59 9.40 20.13
CA GLU A 38 -25.80 8.83 19.54
C GLU A 38 -25.47 7.73 18.53
N ARG A 39 -24.39 7.92 17.77
CA ARG A 39 -23.90 6.95 16.79
C ARG A 39 -22.98 5.89 17.40
N GLY A 40 -22.40 6.16 18.56
CA GLY A 40 -21.37 5.32 19.18
C GLY A 40 -20.10 5.24 18.33
N SER A 41 -19.73 6.34 17.66
CA SER A 41 -18.66 6.39 16.66
C SER A 41 -18.13 7.82 16.52
N TYR A 42 -16.94 8.01 15.96
CA TYR A 42 -16.39 9.35 15.72
C TYR A 42 -16.95 9.97 14.43
N ASP A 43 -17.40 11.22 14.52
CA ASP A 43 -17.58 12.09 13.35
C ASP A 43 -16.22 12.66 12.95
N TYR A 44 -15.92 12.72 11.65
CA TYR A 44 -14.66 13.21 11.10
C TYR A 44 -14.88 14.17 9.93
N GLY A 45 -13.88 14.98 9.63
CA GLY A 45 -13.91 15.98 8.56
C GLY A 45 -13.94 15.38 7.15
N GLN A 46 -14.24 16.24 6.18
CA GLN A 46 -14.23 15.85 4.77
C GLN A 46 -12.81 15.54 4.30
N ILE A 47 -12.67 14.41 3.60
CA ILE A 47 -11.42 14.02 2.94
C ILE A 47 -11.22 14.90 1.71
N ASP A 48 -9.98 15.33 1.49
CA ASP A 48 -9.58 15.95 0.22
C ASP A 48 -9.54 14.87 -0.89
N TRP A 49 -10.68 14.74 -1.58
CA TRP A 49 -10.81 13.82 -2.69
C TRP A 49 -10.09 14.28 -3.95
N GLU A 50 -9.78 15.57 -4.10
CA GLU A 50 -9.02 16.08 -5.24
C GLU A 50 -7.56 15.64 -5.12
N GLU A 51 -6.95 15.83 -3.94
CA GLU A 51 -5.62 15.31 -3.64
C GLU A 51 -5.56 13.79 -3.81
N PHE A 52 -6.52 13.06 -3.23
CA PHE A 52 -6.59 11.61 -3.37
C PHE A 52 -6.57 11.17 -4.84
N ASN A 53 -7.40 11.79 -5.68
CA ASN A 53 -7.49 11.46 -7.10
C ASN A 53 -6.20 11.82 -7.87
N ARG A 54 -5.54 12.93 -7.54
CA ARG A 54 -4.23 13.28 -8.12
C ARG A 54 -3.15 12.25 -7.78
N VAL A 55 -3.07 11.85 -6.51
CA VAL A 55 -2.06 10.90 -6.05
C VAL A 55 -2.22 9.53 -6.71
N ILE A 56 -3.46 9.01 -6.81
CA ILE A 56 -3.70 7.72 -7.49
C ILE A 56 -3.43 7.80 -9.00
N ALA A 57 -3.60 8.97 -9.61
CA ALA A 57 -3.31 9.21 -11.02
C ALA A 57 -1.80 9.32 -11.31
N GLY A 58 -0.94 9.29 -10.29
CA GLY A 58 0.50 9.38 -10.45
C GLY A 58 1.11 10.75 -10.17
N ASP A 59 0.29 11.74 -9.79
CA ASP A 59 0.72 13.12 -9.52
C ASP A 59 0.75 13.40 -8.00
N GLY A 60 1.32 12.46 -7.25
CA GLY A 60 1.55 12.62 -5.81
C GLY A 60 3.01 12.89 -5.49
N PRO A 61 3.31 13.23 -4.23
CA PRO A 61 4.61 13.77 -3.81
C PRO A 61 5.80 12.82 -4.00
N CYS A 62 5.56 11.52 -4.17
CA CYS A 62 6.64 10.53 -4.33
C CYS A 62 6.36 9.52 -5.46
N ASN A 63 5.40 9.78 -6.34
CA ASN A 63 4.98 8.80 -7.34
C ASN A 63 6.07 8.55 -8.38
N ALA A 64 6.69 9.63 -8.87
CA ALA A 64 7.78 9.56 -9.84
C ALA A 64 8.98 8.81 -9.26
N GLU A 65 9.44 9.15 -8.06
CA GLU A 65 10.59 8.53 -7.41
C GLU A 65 10.34 7.05 -7.10
N ARG A 66 9.12 6.69 -6.68
CA ARG A 66 8.74 5.28 -6.45
C ARG A 66 8.81 4.47 -7.74
N MET A 67 8.29 5.02 -8.83
CA MET A 67 8.31 4.35 -10.13
C MET A 67 9.71 4.25 -10.70
N GLU A 68 10.49 5.33 -10.65
CA GLU A 68 11.90 5.35 -11.06
C GLU A 68 12.69 4.29 -10.30
N ARG A 69 12.57 4.23 -8.97
CA ARG A 69 13.29 3.25 -8.16
C ARG A 69 12.90 1.81 -8.50
N ARG A 70 11.61 1.55 -8.72
CA ARG A 70 11.13 0.22 -9.11
C ARG A 70 11.62 -0.18 -10.49
N VAL A 71 11.57 0.73 -11.47
CA VAL A 71 12.04 0.51 -12.84
C VAL A 71 13.55 0.34 -12.86
N GLY A 72 14.29 1.19 -12.16
CA GLY A 72 15.75 1.10 -12.01
C GLY A 72 16.18 -0.25 -11.45
N ALA A 73 15.62 -0.65 -10.31
CA ALA A 73 15.92 -1.96 -9.72
C ALA A 73 15.56 -3.14 -10.66
N HIS A 74 14.48 -3.01 -11.43
CA HIS A 74 14.13 -4.03 -12.41
C HIS A 74 15.14 -4.09 -13.56
N ASN A 75 15.52 -2.95 -14.13
CA ASN A 75 16.44 -2.88 -15.26
C ASN A 75 17.86 -3.29 -14.86
N GLU A 76 18.38 -2.73 -13.77
CA GLU A 76 19.71 -3.06 -13.25
C GLU A 76 19.82 -4.51 -12.81
N GLY A 77 18.73 -5.09 -12.30
CA GLY A 77 18.64 -6.50 -11.94
C GLY A 77 18.39 -7.45 -13.11
N ALA A 78 18.35 -6.99 -14.36
CA ALA A 78 18.05 -7.83 -15.52
C ALA A 78 19.04 -8.99 -15.66
N TRP A 79 20.34 -8.70 -15.53
CA TRP A 79 21.39 -9.72 -15.65
C TRP A 79 21.23 -10.85 -14.63
N VAL A 80 20.73 -10.57 -13.41
CA VAL A 80 20.48 -11.59 -12.39
C VAL A 80 19.38 -12.54 -12.83
N ARG A 81 18.29 -11.99 -13.39
CA ARG A 81 17.17 -12.80 -13.89
C ARG A 81 17.60 -13.64 -15.08
N GLU A 82 18.36 -13.05 -16.01
CA GLU A 82 18.91 -13.76 -17.16
C GLU A 82 19.87 -14.87 -16.75
N ALA A 83 20.77 -14.61 -15.79
CA ALA A 83 21.67 -15.61 -15.24
C ALA A 83 20.92 -16.75 -14.56
N ALA A 84 19.88 -16.45 -13.79
CA ALA A 84 19.03 -17.46 -13.15
C ALA A 84 18.32 -18.36 -14.18
N ILE A 85 17.75 -17.76 -15.23
CA ILE A 85 17.11 -18.50 -16.34
C ILE A 85 18.13 -19.40 -17.04
N ALA A 86 19.30 -18.86 -17.40
CA ALA A 86 20.34 -19.63 -18.07
C ALA A 86 20.88 -20.78 -17.19
N HIS A 87 21.02 -20.56 -15.88
CA HIS A 87 21.42 -21.61 -14.95
C HIS A 87 20.36 -22.72 -14.87
N ALA A 88 19.08 -22.36 -14.72
CA ALA A 88 17.99 -23.32 -14.67
C ALA A 88 17.91 -24.17 -15.96
N ALA A 89 18.10 -23.56 -17.12
CA ALA A 89 18.13 -24.27 -18.40
C ALA A 89 19.27 -25.31 -18.46
N LYS A 90 20.47 -24.96 -17.96
CA LYS A 90 21.62 -25.89 -17.89
C LYS A 90 21.33 -27.08 -16.97
N GLN A 91 20.71 -26.82 -15.82
CA GLN A 91 20.35 -27.89 -14.88
C GLN A 91 19.30 -28.83 -15.47
N ALA A 92 18.29 -28.28 -16.15
CA ALA A 92 17.27 -29.07 -16.83
C ALA A 92 17.85 -29.96 -17.95
N ALA A 93 18.79 -29.43 -18.74
CA ALA A 93 19.47 -30.19 -19.78
C ALA A 93 20.28 -31.36 -19.19
N ARG A 94 21.08 -31.11 -18.14
CA ARG A 94 21.84 -32.17 -17.45
C ARG A 94 20.94 -33.25 -16.87
N ALA A 95 19.85 -32.85 -16.21
CA ALA A 95 18.89 -33.82 -15.67
C ALA A 95 18.22 -34.67 -16.76
N ALA A 96 18.00 -34.12 -17.95
CA ALA A 96 17.46 -34.86 -19.09
C ALA A 96 18.51 -35.81 -19.70
N GLU A 97 19.79 -35.41 -19.77
CA GLU A 97 20.90 -36.27 -20.18
C GLU A 97 21.11 -37.44 -19.22
N ASP A 98 21.06 -37.19 -17.91
CA ASP A 98 21.22 -38.23 -16.87
C ASP A 98 20.03 -39.22 -16.83
N ALA A 99 18.88 -38.84 -17.37
CA ALA A 99 17.66 -39.66 -17.40
C ALA A 99 17.49 -40.50 -18.69
N ALA A 100 18.31 -40.27 -19.71
CA ALA A 100 18.30 -40.97 -21.00
C ALA A 100 19.27 -42.15 -21.01
#